data_AF-A0A1V5HCL5-F1
#
_entry.id   AF-A0A1V5HCL5-F1
#
_cell.length_a   1.000
_cell.length_b   1.000
_cell.length_c   1.000
_cell.angle_alpha   90.00
_cell.angle_beta   90.00
_cell.angle_gamma   90.00
#
_symmetry.space_group_name_H-M   'P 1'
#
loop_
_entity.id
_entity.type
_entity.pdbx_description
1 polymer ?
#
loop_
_entity_poly.entity_id
_entity_poly.type
_entity_poly.pdbx_seq_one_letter_code
_entity_poly.pdbx_strand_id
1 'polypeptide(L)' 'MKKFIKGITTALVMAVMFLGFPGCEQQGPAERAGEQVDEAVEEGGEQLQEGQEQLEDTGEEAAQ' A
#
# COMPACT_ATOMS: atom_id res chain seq x y z
N MET A 1 24.91 39.49 -15.50
CA MET A 1 25.02 38.29 -16.35
C MET A 1 25.23 36.99 -15.54
N LYS A 2 26.29 36.85 -14.73
CA LYS A 2 26.56 35.62 -13.94
C LYS A 2 25.39 35.15 -13.04
N LYS A 3 24.62 36.10 -12.49
CA LYS A 3 23.46 35.83 -11.62
C LYS A 3 22.26 35.25 -12.37
N PHE A 4 22.07 35.67 -13.63
CA PHE A 4 21.02 35.17 -14.51
C PHE A 4 21.35 33.78 -15.06
N ILE A 5 22.61 33.55 -15.43
CA ILE A 5 23.09 32.22 -15.87
C ILE A 5 22.88 31.19 -14.77
N LYS A 6 23.26 31.52 -13.52
CA LYS A 6 23.07 30.62 -12.37
C LYS A 6 21.60 30.32 -12.10
N GLY A 7 20.69 31.29 -12.29
CA GLY A 7 19.24 31.07 -12.17
C GLY A 7 18.68 30.12 -13.23
N ILE A 8 19.11 30.29 -14.49
CA ILE A 8 18.71 29.43 -15.60
C ILE A 8 19.21 28.00 -15.38
N THR A 9 20.46 27.82 -14.96
CA THR A 9 21.02 26.49 -14.69
C THR A 9 20.24 25.77 -13.58
N THR A 10 19.91 26.45 -12.48
CA THR A 10 19.13 25.84 -11.40
C THR A 10 17.72 25.45 -11.85
N ALA A 11 17.05 26.29 -12.64
CA ALA A 11 15.72 25.99 -13.17
C ALA A 11 15.75 24.78 -14.12
N LEU A 12 16.79 24.66 -14.94
CA LEU A 12 16.96 23.55 -15.88
C LEU A 12 17.20 22.22 -15.15
N VAL A 13 18.03 22.22 -14.11
CA VAL A 13 18.27 21.02 -13.28
C VAL A 13 16.98 20.55 -12.59
N MET A 14 16.20 21.47 -12.03
CA MET A 14 14.89 21.17 -11.43
C MET A 14 13.95 20.53 -12.47
N ALA A 15 13.81 21.13 -13.65
CA ALA A 15 12.94 20.61 -14.70
C ALA A 15 13.33 19.20 -15.15
N VAL A 16 14.63 18.91 -15.29
CA VAL A 16 15.12 17.55 -15.61
C VAL A 16 14.81 16.57 -14.49
N MET A 17 14.86 16.99 -13.22
CA MET A 17 14.53 16.11 -12.10
C MET A 17 13.05 15.73 -12.07
N PHE A 18 12.14 16.68 -12.34
CA PHE A 18 10.70 16.44 -12.42
C PHE A 18 10.28 15.59 -13.64
N LEU A 19 11.02 15.68 -14.76
CA LEU A 19 10.74 14.89 -15.96
C LEU A 19 11.46 13.53 -15.96
N GLY A 20 12.57 13.40 -15.23
CA GLY A 20 13.41 12.21 -15.18
C GLY A 20 13.03 11.18 -14.11
N PHE A 21 12.29 11.61 -13.09
CA PHE A 21 11.62 10.71 -12.15
C PHE A 21 10.12 10.77 -12.45
N PRO A 22 9.56 9.85 -13.27
CA PRO A 22 8.12 9.65 -13.22
C PRO A 22 7.83 9.24 -11.79
N GLY A 23 7.25 10.15 -11.00
CA GLY A 23 6.84 9.87 -9.64
C GLY A 23 5.85 8.72 -9.66
N CYS A 24 6.37 7.51 -9.47
CA CYS A 24 5.77 6.35 -8.81
C CYS A 24 4.24 6.22 -8.90
N GLU A 25 3.68 6.05 -10.10
CA GLU A 25 2.26 5.61 -10.23
C GLU A 25 2.11 4.09 -10.30
N GLN A 26 3.22 3.34 -10.46
CA GLN A 26 3.19 1.88 -10.54
C GLN A 26 3.72 1.27 -9.24
N GLN A 27 2.83 0.57 -8.53
CA GLN A 27 3.18 -0.20 -7.33
C GLN A 27 4.41 -1.08 -7.59
N GLY A 28 5.34 -1.08 -6.64
CA GLY A 28 6.51 -1.93 -6.69
C GLY A 28 6.16 -3.43 -6.53
N PRO A 29 7.02 -4.35 -6.98
CA PRO A 29 6.80 -5.79 -6.76
C PRO A 29 6.71 -6.16 -5.27
N ALA A 30 7.43 -5.46 -4.39
CA ALA A 30 7.34 -5.66 -2.94
C ALA A 30 6.03 -5.09 -2.36
N GLU A 31 5.54 -3.99 -2.92
CA GLU A 31 4.30 -3.33 -2.50
C GLU A 31 3.10 -4.22 -2.84
N ARG A 32 3.05 -4.76 -4.07
CA ARG A 32 2.07 -5.78 -4.49
C ARG A 32 2.11 -7.05 -3.65
N ALA A 33 3.31 -7.47 -3.24
CA ALA A 33 3.46 -8.66 -2.38
C ALA A 33 2.95 -8.38 -0.97
N GLY A 34 3.20 -7.19 -0.43
CA GLY A 34 2.64 -6.75 0.85
C GLY A 34 1.11 -6.70 0.79
N GLU A 35 0.54 -6.10 -0.25
CA GLU A 35 -0.91 -5.99 -0.43
C GLU A 35 -1.59 -7.37 -0.48
N GLN A 36 -1.03 -8.33 -1.22
CA GLN A 36 -1.57 -9.71 -1.23
C GLN A 36 -1.44 -10.44 0.12
N VAL A 37 -0.40 -10.15 0.90
CA VAL A 37 -0.26 -10.74 2.25
C VAL A 37 -1.27 -10.13 3.20
N ASP A 38 -1.45 -8.81 3.16
CA ASP A 38 -2.43 -8.10 3.99
C ASP A 38 -3.85 -8.60 3.68
N GLU A 39 -4.22 -8.74 2.40
CA GLU A 39 -5.53 -9.26 1.98
C GLU A 39 -5.75 -10.71 2.46
N ALA A 40 -4.74 -11.57 2.35
CA ALA A 40 -4.83 -12.95 2.84
C ALA A 40 -4.96 -13.03 4.37
N VAL A 41 -4.36 -12.10 5.11
CA VAL A 41 -4.48 -12.02 6.57
C VAL A 41 -5.87 -11.53 6.97
N GLU A 42 -6.42 -10.55 6.27
CA GLU A 42 -7.77 -10.03 6.52
C GLU A 42 -8.83 -11.11 6.27
N GLU A 43 -8.81 -11.74 5.11
CA GLU A 43 -9.77 -12.79 4.74
C GLU A 43 -9.65 -14.02 5.66
N GLY A 44 -8.41 -14.39 6.03
CA GLY A 44 -8.17 -15.46 7.00
C GLY A 44 -8.67 -15.12 8.40
N GLY A 45 -8.56 -13.86 8.82
CA GLY A 45 -9.05 -13.38 10.11
C GLY A 45 -10.57 -13.33 10.19
N GLU A 46 -11.24 -12.93 9.11
CA GLU A 46 -12.71 -12.93 9.02
C GLU A 46 -13.26 -14.36 9.11
N GLN A 47 -12.73 -15.29 8.31
CA GLN A 47 -13.18 -16.69 8.34
C GLN A 47 -12.97 -17.37 9.70
N LEU A 48 -11.88 -17.03 10.40
CA LEU A 48 -11.64 -17.54 11.75
C LEU A 48 -12.65 -17.01 12.75
N GLN A 49 -13.01 -15.72 12.69
CA GLN A 49 -14.02 -15.12 13.55
C GLN A 49 -15.40 -15.72 13.28
N GLU A 50 -15.83 -15.80 12.01
CA GLU A 50 -17.11 -16.40 11.64
C GLU A 50 -17.21 -17.88 12.06
N GLY A 51 -16.13 -18.64 11.90
CA GLY A 51 -16.08 -20.03 12.35
C GLY A 51 -16.16 -20.17 13.87
N GLN A 52 -15.61 -19.20 14.61
CA GLN A 52 -15.64 -19.16 16.07
C GLN A 52 -17.03 -18.80 16.58
N GLU A 53 -17.67 -17.76 16.02
CA GLU A 53 -19.03 -17.36 16.36
C GLU A 53 -20.02 -18.51 16.13
N GLN A 54 -19.93 -19.23 15.00
CA GLN A 54 -20.80 -20.39 14.75
C GLN A 54 -20.57 -21.56 15.71
N LEU A 55 -19.33 -21.79 16.15
CA LEU A 55 -19.01 -22.79 17.16
C LEU A 55 -19.57 -22.41 18.54
N GLU A 56 -19.51 -21.13 18.88
CA GLU A 56 -20.06 -20.57 20.11
C GLU A 56 -21.59 -20.70 20.12
N ASP A 57 -22.28 -20.27 19.06
CA ASP A 57 -23.73 -20.42 18.91
C ASP A 57 -24.15 -21.90 19.01
N THR A 58 -23.51 -22.80 18.25
CA THR A 58 -23.83 -24.23 18.28
C THR A 58 -23.57 -24.85 19.66
N GLY A 59 -22.50 -24.41 20.34
CA GLY A 59 -22.17 -24.86 21.69
C GLY A 59 -23.18 -24.40 22.74
N GLU A 60 -23.68 -23.18 22.60
CA GLU A 60 -24.69 -22.59 23.49
C GLU A 60 -26.08 -23.20 23.25
N GLU A 61 -26.41 -23.53 21.99
CA GLU A 61 -27.61 -24.31 21.64
C GLU A 61 -27.55 -25.75 22.17
N ALA A 62 -26.37 -26.39 22.13
CA ALA A 62 -26.19 -27.76 22.62
C ALA A 62 -26.14 -27.88 24.16
N ALA A 63 -25.91 -26.77 24.86
CA ALA A 63 -25.83 -26.70 26.32
C ALA A 63 -27.18 -26.41 27.01
N GLN A 64 -28.21 -26.03 26.25
CA GLN A 64 -29.58 -25.79 26.73
C GLN A 64 -30.48 -27.02 26.60
#